data_AF-A0A6L5X7E6-F1
#
_entry.id   AF-A0A6L5X7E6-F1
#
_cell.length_a   1.000
_cell.length_b   1.000
_cell.length_c   1.000
_cell.angle_alpha   90.00
_cell.angle_beta   90.00
_cell.angle_gamma   90.00
#
_symmetry.space_group_name_H-M   'P 1'
#
loop_
_entity.id
_entity.type
_entity.pdbx_description
1 polymer ?
#
loop_
_entity_poly.entity_id
_entity_poly.type
_entity_poly.pdbx_seq_one_letter_code
_entity_poly.pdbx_strand_id
1 'polypeptide(L)'
;MTESSLKQLYEHITRGDEVRQSLISVRQMIRDESLRRKFMVLLGGDFSVLIGLLKDPDPKIRRNAALILGQTENEDVLAPVMEAWRTEKTLFVREDYLKAVEHLDYRPYMPQLRARLMEIEAGEGQADNRNQNSPEHSLWDNDKHLAGEASQIRRMIERAGEKKRHTYAKTDPAPELLLVCNRCQVTATAEQIKQGSVRMLKGGVFVRDGSLEELMQVRTWSEMLFPIPGARPIPAQEREAAECLHEMKVYGYLKYLHGGEEGPYRYRVELKGKRELMERKGSFIRGVASRLDMLEKGRIQNNDTDYEVELRLIERSDGTLAPMLKLFTLKDRRFAYRKVSTAQSMAPVNAALVLRLAQSYLREGAQVLDPFCGTGTLLIERELILPSGTCYGIDTFGEAIEKARVNTGTIGHINYINRNFFDFTHAYTFDELITELPQEGSRVEEDAGGASFEERFLRKAAELLAEDAIVVVVTRSSKALEEAAREVCQEGQDYRLLQKYLMNERLGTTELIFRYRRTCQKG
;
A
#
# COMPACT_ATOMS: atom_id res chain seq x y z
N MET A 1 32.43 -19.92 -12.78
CA MET A 1 33.59 -19.23 -13.39
C MET A 1 34.59 -18.91 -12.29
N THR A 2 35.89 -19.04 -12.55
CA THR A 2 36.94 -19.09 -11.51
C THR A 2 37.79 -17.81 -11.47
N GLU A 3 38.56 -17.66 -10.39
CA GLU A 3 39.55 -16.58 -10.19
C GLU A 3 40.60 -16.50 -11.30
N SER A 4 41.02 -17.65 -11.86
CA SER A 4 41.92 -17.71 -13.01
C SER A 4 41.35 -16.99 -14.24
N SER A 5 40.03 -16.99 -14.41
CA SER A 5 39.36 -16.32 -15.52
C SER A 5 39.37 -14.79 -15.36
N LEU A 6 39.26 -14.26 -14.13
CA LEU A 6 39.33 -12.80 -13.90
C LEU A 6 40.72 -12.25 -14.26
N LYS A 7 41.77 -12.96 -13.87
CA LYS A 7 43.14 -12.57 -14.18
C LYS A 7 43.38 -12.52 -15.69
N GLN A 8 42.94 -13.56 -16.42
CA GLN A 8 43.04 -13.60 -17.88
C GLN A 8 42.29 -12.45 -18.56
N LEU A 9 41.05 -12.19 -18.12
CA LEU A 9 40.26 -11.09 -18.67
C LEU A 9 40.90 -9.72 -18.39
N TYR A 10 41.49 -9.53 -17.21
CA TYR A 10 42.22 -8.30 -16.90
C TYR A 10 43.50 -8.18 -17.74
N GLU A 11 44.24 -9.27 -17.93
CA GLU A 11 45.41 -9.27 -18.82
C GLU A 11 45.03 -8.89 -20.26
N HIS A 12 43.92 -9.41 -20.79
CA HIS A 12 43.40 -9.00 -22.10
C HIS A 12 43.12 -7.49 -22.16
N ILE A 13 42.47 -6.94 -21.11
CA ILE A 13 42.23 -5.50 -20.99
C ILE A 13 43.54 -4.72 -21.00
N THR A 14 44.55 -5.16 -20.25
CA THR A 14 45.85 -4.47 -20.17
C THR A 14 46.63 -4.48 -21.49
N ARG A 15 46.46 -5.52 -22.32
CA ARG A 15 47.13 -5.65 -23.63
C ARG A 15 46.36 -4.96 -24.77
N GLY A 16 45.12 -4.55 -24.54
CA GLY A 16 44.26 -3.99 -25.58
C GLY A 16 43.51 -5.04 -26.40
N ASP A 17 43.51 -6.31 -25.96
CA ASP A 17 42.90 -7.43 -26.68
C ASP A 17 41.43 -7.60 -26.25
N GLU A 18 40.52 -7.58 -27.22
CA GLU A 18 39.07 -7.80 -27.00
C GLU A 18 38.47 -6.99 -25.84
N VAL A 19 38.99 -5.77 -25.60
CA VAL A 19 38.76 -4.96 -24.38
C VAL A 19 37.28 -4.87 -24.01
N ARG A 20 36.41 -4.57 -24.98
CA ARG A 20 34.96 -4.45 -24.77
C ARG A 20 34.37 -5.74 -24.19
N GLN A 21 34.70 -6.90 -24.76
CA GLN A 21 34.16 -8.18 -24.33
C GLN A 21 34.69 -8.55 -22.94
N SER A 22 35.98 -8.33 -22.72
CA SER A 22 36.63 -8.56 -21.43
C SER A 22 36.03 -7.71 -20.31
N LEU A 23 35.77 -6.42 -20.55
CA LEU A 23 35.09 -5.55 -19.58
C LEU A 23 33.66 -6.00 -19.27
N ILE A 24 32.90 -6.45 -20.28
CA ILE A 24 31.53 -6.96 -20.06
C ILE A 24 31.56 -8.18 -19.15
N SER A 25 32.48 -9.12 -19.42
CA SER A 25 32.65 -10.33 -18.62
C SER A 25 33.11 -10.02 -17.19
N VAL A 26 34.11 -9.15 -17.01
CA VAL A 26 34.58 -8.72 -15.69
C VAL A 26 33.43 -8.09 -14.89
N ARG A 27 32.70 -7.13 -15.47
CA ARG A 27 31.56 -6.46 -14.82
C ARG A 27 30.47 -7.44 -14.37
N GLN A 28 30.21 -8.49 -15.16
CA GLN A 28 29.24 -9.53 -14.77
C GLN A 28 29.76 -10.39 -13.62
N MET A 29 31.04 -10.77 -13.65
CA MET A 29 31.67 -11.61 -12.64
C MET A 29 31.76 -10.92 -11.28
N ILE A 30 32.13 -9.64 -11.23
CA ILE A 30 32.29 -8.89 -9.97
C ILE A 30 30.97 -8.43 -9.33
N ARG A 31 29.82 -8.90 -9.85
CA ARG A 31 28.55 -8.85 -9.11
C ARG A 31 28.55 -9.82 -7.92
N ASP A 32 29.35 -10.88 -8.00
CA ASP A 32 29.63 -11.78 -6.88
C ASP A 32 30.66 -11.11 -5.95
N GLU A 33 30.33 -11.00 -4.67
CA GLU A 33 31.15 -10.29 -3.69
C GLU A 33 32.54 -10.93 -3.49
N SER A 34 32.64 -12.26 -3.58
CA SER A 34 33.92 -12.98 -3.45
C SER A 34 34.82 -12.70 -4.66
N LEU A 35 34.26 -12.76 -5.86
CA LEU A 35 34.98 -12.43 -7.10
C LEU A 35 35.39 -10.96 -7.15
N ARG A 36 34.53 -10.06 -6.65
CA ARG A 36 34.84 -8.64 -6.52
C ARG A 36 36.05 -8.39 -5.62
N ARG A 37 36.09 -9.00 -4.43
CA ARG A 37 37.24 -8.88 -3.51
C ARG A 37 38.53 -9.40 -4.15
N LYS A 38 38.47 -10.52 -4.88
CA LYS A 38 39.63 -11.06 -5.62
C LYS A 38 40.09 -10.13 -6.73
N PHE A 39 39.16 -9.52 -7.46
CA PHE A 39 39.48 -8.53 -8.47
C PHE A 39 40.15 -7.29 -7.85
N MET A 40 39.69 -6.84 -6.69
CA MET A 40 40.34 -5.74 -5.95
C MET A 40 41.79 -6.06 -5.55
N VAL A 41 42.05 -7.29 -5.09
CA VAL A 41 43.41 -7.75 -4.80
C VAL A 41 44.27 -7.77 -6.07
N LEU A 42 43.71 -8.21 -7.20
CA LEU A 42 44.40 -8.21 -8.49
C LEU A 42 44.78 -6.82 -8.96
N LEU A 43 43.91 -5.82 -8.76
CA LEU A 43 44.18 -4.42 -9.10
C LEU A 43 45.27 -3.81 -8.21
N GLY A 44 45.44 -4.29 -6.97
CA GLY A 44 46.50 -3.81 -6.07
C GLY A 44 46.41 -2.32 -5.74
N GLY A 45 45.23 -1.71 -5.91
CA GLY A 45 45.03 -0.26 -5.79
C GLY A 45 45.43 0.56 -7.02
N ASP A 46 45.95 -0.06 -8.08
CA ASP A 46 46.23 0.61 -9.35
C ASP A 46 45.03 0.52 -10.29
N PHE A 47 44.36 1.66 -10.46
CA PHE A 47 43.22 1.81 -11.37
C PHE A 47 43.59 2.45 -12.70
N SER A 48 44.88 2.72 -12.96
CA SER A 48 45.34 3.54 -14.09
C SER A 48 44.87 3.01 -15.44
N VAL A 49 44.88 1.68 -15.62
CA VAL A 49 44.40 1.03 -16.85
C VAL A 49 42.91 1.31 -17.07
N LEU A 50 42.08 1.08 -16.05
CA LEU A 50 40.63 1.29 -16.12
C LEU A 50 40.28 2.79 -16.25
N ILE A 51 41.01 3.67 -15.58
CA ILE A 51 40.88 5.13 -15.72
C ILE A 51 41.24 5.57 -17.15
N GLY A 52 42.28 4.98 -17.75
CA GLY A 52 42.66 5.25 -19.14
C GLY A 52 41.53 4.93 -20.13
N LEU A 53 40.78 3.85 -19.88
CA LEU A 53 39.64 3.43 -20.71
C LEU A 53 38.44 4.37 -20.64
N LEU A 54 38.39 5.31 -19.68
CA LEU A 54 37.38 6.38 -19.66
C LEU A 54 37.56 7.37 -20.83
N LYS A 55 38.69 7.33 -21.53
CA LYS A 55 38.99 8.17 -22.71
C LYS A 55 38.91 7.41 -24.04
N ASP A 56 38.49 6.13 -24.00
CA ASP A 56 38.41 5.30 -25.19
C ASP A 56 37.41 5.86 -26.21
N PRO A 57 37.68 5.80 -27.54
CA PRO A 57 36.74 6.26 -28.55
C PRO A 57 35.39 5.53 -28.50
N ASP A 58 35.34 4.28 -28.04
CA ASP A 58 34.12 3.50 -27.93
C ASP A 58 33.32 3.82 -26.65
N PRO A 59 32.09 4.36 -26.77
CA PRO A 59 31.25 4.67 -25.62
C PRO A 59 30.91 3.45 -24.75
N LYS A 60 30.88 2.24 -25.32
CA LYS A 60 30.60 1.01 -24.55
C LYS A 60 31.79 0.59 -23.69
N ILE A 61 33.03 0.84 -24.13
CA ILE A 61 34.22 0.62 -23.31
C ILE A 61 34.20 1.59 -22.14
N ARG A 62 34.03 2.90 -22.40
CA ARG A 62 33.95 3.93 -21.36
C ARG A 62 32.90 3.62 -20.29
N ARG A 63 31.68 3.26 -20.75
CA ARG A 63 30.56 2.83 -19.89
C ARG A 63 30.95 1.71 -18.93
N ASN A 64 31.53 0.63 -19.45
CA ASN A 64 31.84 -0.55 -18.64
C ASN A 64 33.02 -0.28 -17.70
N ALA A 65 34.03 0.48 -18.15
CA ALA A 65 35.14 0.90 -17.31
C ALA A 65 34.65 1.71 -16.10
N ALA A 66 33.78 2.71 -16.32
CA ALA A 66 33.18 3.50 -15.24
C ALA A 66 32.43 2.62 -14.23
N LEU A 67 31.55 1.72 -14.71
CA LEU A 67 30.79 0.83 -13.83
C LEU A 67 31.68 -0.12 -13.01
N ILE A 68 32.77 -0.64 -13.59
CA ILE A 68 33.74 -1.46 -12.86
C ILE A 68 34.47 -0.63 -11.81
N LEU A 69 34.94 0.57 -12.16
CA LEU A 69 35.58 1.50 -11.22
C LEU A 69 34.66 1.82 -10.04
N GLY A 70 33.38 2.07 -10.27
CA GLY A 70 32.39 2.31 -9.21
C GLY A 70 32.23 1.14 -8.24
N GLN A 71 32.33 -0.10 -8.74
CA GLN A 71 32.25 -1.31 -7.90
C GLN A 71 33.48 -1.53 -7.03
N THR A 72 34.56 -0.76 -7.22
CA THR A 72 35.76 -0.81 -6.36
C THR A 72 35.52 -0.16 -5.00
N GLU A 73 34.50 0.70 -4.88
CA GLU A 73 34.18 1.48 -3.67
C GLU A 73 35.39 2.31 -3.15
N ASN A 74 36.35 2.63 -4.03
CA ASN A 74 37.52 3.44 -3.72
C ASN A 74 37.29 4.91 -4.11
N GLU A 75 37.48 5.84 -3.17
CA GLU A 75 37.27 7.27 -3.40
C GLU A 75 38.23 7.89 -4.43
N ASP A 76 39.40 7.30 -4.67
CA ASP A 76 40.37 7.78 -5.68
C ASP A 76 39.82 7.71 -7.11
N VAL A 77 38.81 6.85 -7.35
CA VAL A 77 38.17 6.75 -8.67
C VAL A 77 37.12 7.82 -8.91
N LEU A 78 36.64 8.51 -7.86
CA LEU A 78 35.54 9.46 -7.94
C LEU A 78 35.88 10.61 -8.89
N ALA A 79 37.04 11.25 -8.72
CA ALA A 79 37.42 12.41 -9.52
C ALA A 79 37.62 12.07 -11.01
N PRO A 80 38.33 10.99 -11.39
CA PRO A 80 38.41 10.55 -12.78
C PRO A 80 37.06 10.25 -13.42
N VAL A 81 36.16 9.55 -12.71
CA VAL A 81 34.84 9.16 -13.24
C VAL A 81 33.92 10.39 -13.38
N MET A 82 33.96 11.33 -12.43
CA MET A 82 33.20 12.59 -12.52
C MET A 82 33.68 13.50 -13.64
N GLU A 83 34.99 13.56 -13.91
CA GLU A 83 35.53 14.33 -15.02
C GLU A 83 35.17 13.70 -16.39
N ALA A 84 35.19 12.36 -16.47
CA ALA A 84 34.70 11.63 -17.64
C ALA A 84 33.20 11.90 -17.88
N TRP A 85 32.37 11.86 -16.83
CA TRP A 85 30.95 12.25 -16.93
C TRP A 85 30.77 13.70 -17.42
N ARG A 86 31.58 14.64 -16.92
CA ARG A 86 31.49 16.06 -17.31
C ARG A 86 31.79 16.29 -18.79
N THR A 87 32.70 15.51 -19.37
CA THR A 87 33.15 15.65 -20.76
C THR A 87 32.45 14.70 -21.74
N GLU A 88 31.65 13.74 -21.24
CA GLU A 88 30.94 12.75 -22.05
C GLU A 88 29.86 13.39 -22.94
N LYS A 89 29.96 13.15 -24.26
CA LYS A 89 28.97 13.65 -25.24
C LYS A 89 27.91 12.61 -25.61
N THR A 90 28.15 11.33 -25.31
CA THR A 90 27.23 10.23 -25.65
C THR A 90 26.18 10.05 -24.55
N LEU A 91 24.96 10.53 -24.80
CA LEU A 91 23.87 10.58 -23.81
C LEU A 91 23.57 9.25 -23.12
N PHE A 92 23.56 8.13 -23.87
CA PHE A 92 23.23 6.81 -23.31
C PHE A 92 24.25 6.27 -22.30
N VAL A 93 25.42 6.92 -22.17
CA VAL A 93 26.46 6.53 -21.21
C VAL A 93 26.42 7.38 -19.93
N ARG A 94 25.93 8.63 -20.02
CA ARG A 94 26.02 9.62 -18.93
C ARG A 94 25.39 9.13 -17.61
N GLU A 95 24.23 8.49 -17.68
CA GLU A 95 23.55 7.90 -16.52
C GLU A 95 24.40 6.82 -15.83
N ASP A 96 25.14 6.01 -16.57
CA ASP A 96 25.94 4.91 -16.00
C ASP A 96 27.17 5.42 -15.22
N TYR A 97 27.77 6.54 -15.62
CA TYR A 97 28.83 7.18 -14.81
C TYR A 97 28.31 7.59 -13.43
N LEU A 98 27.14 8.22 -13.41
CA LEU A 98 26.51 8.64 -12.16
C LEU A 98 26.13 7.44 -11.28
N LYS A 99 25.64 6.35 -11.87
CA LYS A 99 25.43 5.07 -11.15
C LYS A 99 26.73 4.50 -10.58
N ALA A 100 27.85 4.63 -11.29
CA ALA A 100 29.13 4.15 -10.80
C ALA A 100 29.57 4.85 -9.51
N VAL A 101 29.28 6.14 -9.37
CA VAL A 101 29.75 6.94 -8.23
C VAL A 101 28.69 7.17 -7.15
N GLU A 102 27.45 6.69 -7.33
CA GLU A 102 26.33 7.00 -6.42
C GLU A 102 26.50 6.45 -4.99
N HIS A 103 27.49 5.57 -4.79
CA HIS A 103 27.85 4.97 -3.50
C HIS A 103 29.09 5.61 -2.84
N LEU A 104 29.81 6.47 -3.55
CA LEU A 104 30.99 7.21 -3.07
C LEU A 104 30.59 8.56 -2.46
N ASP A 105 31.52 9.29 -1.83
CA ASP A 105 31.24 10.64 -1.31
C ASP A 105 31.27 11.71 -2.42
N TYR A 106 30.25 11.70 -3.29
CA TYR A 106 30.09 12.67 -4.39
C TYR A 106 29.66 14.08 -3.95
N ARG A 107 29.54 14.37 -2.65
CA ARG A 107 29.10 15.69 -2.15
C ARG A 107 29.91 16.87 -2.70
N PRO A 108 31.24 16.77 -2.91
CA PRO A 108 32.02 17.85 -3.53
C PRO A 108 31.55 18.24 -4.94
N TYR A 109 30.83 17.35 -5.63
CA TYR A 109 30.34 17.56 -7.00
C TYR A 109 28.88 18.03 -7.07
N MET A 110 28.27 18.35 -5.93
CA MET A 110 26.87 18.81 -5.86
C MET A 110 26.59 20.07 -6.70
N PRO A 111 27.47 21.09 -6.76
CA PRO A 111 27.26 22.24 -7.64
C PRO A 111 27.13 21.84 -9.12
N GLN A 112 27.98 20.92 -9.61
CA GLN A 112 27.97 20.43 -10.99
C GLN A 112 26.74 19.58 -11.28
N LEU A 113 26.35 18.71 -10.35
CA LEU A 113 25.13 17.90 -10.45
C LEU A 113 23.89 18.81 -10.56
N ARG A 114 23.80 19.84 -9.70
CA ARG A 114 22.68 20.82 -9.75
C ARG A 114 22.66 21.63 -11.03
N ALA A 115 23.81 22.13 -11.49
CA ALA A 115 23.92 22.87 -12.75
C ALA A 115 23.47 22.01 -13.94
N ARG A 116 23.96 20.76 -14.02
CA ARG A 116 23.56 19.84 -15.08
C ARG A 116 22.07 19.51 -15.06
N LEU A 117 21.49 19.34 -13.87
CA LEU A 117 20.05 19.13 -13.76
C LEU A 117 19.26 20.34 -14.29
N MET A 118 19.69 21.56 -13.97
CA MET A 118 19.07 22.79 -14.48
C MET A 118 19.18 22.90 -16.00
N GLU A 119 20.33 22.56 -16.60
CA GLU A 119 20.51 22.52 -18.06
C GLU A 119 19.51 21.56 -18.74
N ILE A 120 19.38 20.34 -18.22
CA ILE A 120 18.44 19.34 -18.75
C ILE A 120 17.00 19.84 -18.64
N GLU A 121 16.62 20.47 -17.52
CA GLU A 121 15.27 21.00 -17.27
C GLU A 121 14.92 22.27 -18.07
N ALA A 122 15.94 23.06 -18.42
CA ALA A 122 15.84 24.23 -19.29
C ALA A 122 15.73 23.86 -20.78
N GLY A 123 16.03 22.60 -21.15
CA GLY A 123 15.99 22.11 -22.53
C GLY A 123 17.28 22.35 -23.32
N GLU A 124 18.36 22.75 -22.65
CA GLU A 124 19.69 22.88 -23.27
C GLU A 124 20.31 21.49 -23.48
N GLY A 125 20.16 21.00 -24.70
CA GLY A 125 20.53 19.64 -25.14
C GLY A 125 19.74 19.16 -26.36
N GLN A 126 18.63 19.85 -26.69
CA GLN A 126 17.86 19.63 -27.91
C GLN A 126 18.35 20.45 -29.12
N ALA A 127 19.27 21.40 -28.92
CA ALA A 127 19.73 22.31 -29.99
C ALA A 127 20.75 21.66 -30.95
N ASP A 128 21.68 20.84 -30.43
CA ASP A 128 22.82 20.34 -31.21
C ASP A 128 22.54 19.10 -32.08
N ASN A 129 21.35 18.49 -31.94
CA ASN A 129 20.95 17.30 -32.71
C ASN A 129 19.74 17.55 -33.63
N ARG A 130 19.54 18.79 -34.09
CA ARG A 130 18.59 19.12 -35.18
C ARG A 130 19.11 18.72 -36.57
N ASN A 131 19.81 17.59 -36.68
CA ASN A 131 20.17 17.06 -37.98
C ASN A 131 19.08 16.09 -38.44
N GLN A 132 18.19 16.56 -39.30
CA GLN A 132 16.97 15.89 -39.76
C GLN A 132 17.20 14.59 -40.59
N ASN A 133 18.43 14.07 -40.67
CA ASN A 133 18.81 13.04 -41.63
C ASN A 133 19.38 11.74 -41.02
N SER A 134 19.00 11.37 -39.79
CA SER A 134 19.32 10.03 -39.24
C SER A 134 18.03 9.28 -38.87
N PRO A 135 17.57 8.32 -39.70
CA PRO A 135 16.27 7.66 -39.52
C PRO A 135 16.15 6.65 -38.36
N GLU A 136 17.15 6.50 -37.49
CA GLU A 136 17.21 5.33 -36.57
C GLU A 136 17.27 5.65 -35.07
N HIS A 137 17.53 6.90 -34.66
CA HIS A 137 17.52 7.31 -33.26
C HIS A 137 16.51 8.44 -33.05
N SER A 138 15.28 8.06 -32.71
CA SER A 138 14.19 9.01 -32.54
C SER A 138 14.50 10.05 -31.45
N LEU A 139 13.93 11.25 -31.56
CA LEU A 139 13.94 12.29 -30.51
C LEU A 139 13.63 11.72 -29.12
N TRP A 140 12.79 10.67 -29.07
CA TRP A 140 12.41 9.94 -27.87
C TRP A 140 13.56 9.21 -27.17
N ASP A 141 14.52 8.64 -27.90
CA ASP A 141 15.65 7.93 -27.28
C ASP A 141 16.59 8.92 -26.57
N ASN A 142 16.82 10.09 -27.16
CA ASN A 142 17.59 11.16 -26.53
C ASN A 142 16.86 11.70 -25.29
N ASP A 143 15.55 11.94 -25.39
CA ASP A 143 14.72 12.35 -24.25
C ASP A 143 14.77 11.31 -23.11
N LYS A 144 14.75 10.01 -23.45
CA LYS A 144 14.87 8.92 -22.47
C LYS A 144 16.23 8.94 -21.75
N HIS A 145 17.33 9.15 -22.47
CA HIS A 145 18.66 9.20 -21.86
C HIS A 145 18.87 10.44 -20.99
N LEU A 146 18.38 11.60 -21.43
CA LEU A 146 18.36 12.83 -20.63
C LEU A 146 17.48 12.67 -19.39
N ALA A 147 16.31 12.03 -19.52
CA ALA A 147 15.45 11.71 -18.38
C ALA A 147 16.12 10.75 -17.40
N GLY A 148 16.83 9.73 -17.90
CA GLY A 148 17.63 8.80 -17.09
C GLY A 148 18.73 9.51 -16.31
N GLU A 149 19.50 10.38 -16.98
CA GLU A 149 20.52 11.22 -16.35
C GLU A 149 19.92 12.13 -15.27
N ALA A 150 18.88 12.91 -15.59
CA ALA A 150 18.23 13.80 -14.65
C ALA A 150 17.64 13.05 -13.43
N SER A 151 17.03 11.89 -13.65
CA SER A 151 16.49 11.03 -12.58
C SER A 151 17.60 10.56 -11.64
N GLN A 152 18.75 10.13 -12.19
CA GLN A 152 19.91 9.73 -11.40
C GLN A 152 20.47 10.90 -10.57
N ILE A 153 20.61 12.08 -11.18
CA ILE A 153 21.08 13.30 -10.49
C ILE A 153 20.14 13.68 -9.35
N ARG A 154 18.82 13.71 -9.59
CA ARG A 154 17.82 14.02 -8.55
C ARG A 154 17.95 13.06 -7.38
N ARG A 155 18.05 11.75 -7.63
CA ARG A 155 18.24 10.74 -6.58
C ARG A 155 19.51 10.97 -5.75
N MET A 156 20.62 11.32 -6.40
CA MET A 156 21.87 11.65 -5.72
C MET A 156 21.74 12.93 -4.88
N ILE A 157 21.12 13.98 -5.42
CA ILE A 157 20.85 15.22 -4.68
C ILE A 157 19.99 14.95 -3.44
N GLU A 158 18.96 14.14 -3.56
CA GLU A 158 18.08 13.76 -2.45
C GLU A 158 18.78 12.93 -1.40
N ARG A 159 19.60 11.94 -1.80
CA ARG A 159 20.35 11.11 -0.87
C ARG A 159 21.37 11.91 -0.06
N ALA A 160 21.92 12.96 -0.65
CA ALA A 160 22.84 13.88 0.03
C ALA A 160 22.12 14.93 0.92
N GLY A 161 20.82 15.16 0.71
CA GLY A 161 20.02 16.14 1.45
C GLY A 161 19.24 15.53 2.62
N GLU A 162 18.72 16.39 3.49
CA GLU A 162 17.69 15.98 4.45
C GLU A 162 16.37 15.70 3.73
N LYS A 163 15.82 14.51 3.94
CA LYS A 163 14.52 14.13 3.39
C LYS A 163 13.41 14.89 4.10
N LYS A 164 13.09 16.09 3.61
CA LYS A 164 11.91 16.82 4.08
C LYS A 164 10.66 16.06 3.61
N ARG A 165 9.76 15.80 4.55
CA ARG A 165 8.44 15.23 4.26
C ARG A 165 7.38 16.32 4.31
N HIS A 166 6.45 16.29 3.34
CA HIS A 166 5.36 17.27 3.28
C HIS A 166 4.29 16.94 4.32
N THR A 167 3.60 17.97 4.82
CA THR A 167 2.47 17.79 5.75
C THR A 167 1.18 18.22 5.08
N TYR A 168 0.16 17.36 5.16
CA TYR A 168 -1.17 17.72 4.67
C TYR A 168 -1.70 18.91 5.47
N ALA A 169 -2.19 19.94 4.78
CA ALA A 169 -2.50 21.22 5.42
C ALA A 169 -3.92 21.74 5.15
N LYS A 170 -4.71 21.05 4.34
CA LYS A 170 -6.11 21.47 4.09
C LYS A 170 -7.02 21.04 5.22
N THR A 171 -8.05 21.85 5.45
CA THR A 171 -9.08 21.65 6.47
C THR A 171 -10.42 21.93 5.82
N ASP A 172 -11.39 22.44 6.57
CA ASP A 172 -12.75 22.65 6.11
C ASP A 172 -12.92 23.92 5.25
N PRO A 173 -13.77 23.89 4.20
CA PRO A 173 -14.43 22.69 3.67
C PRO A 173 -13.40 21.73 3.06
N ALA A 174 -13.60 20.43 3.30
CA ALA A 174 -12.75 19.39 2.76
C ALA A 174 -12.72 19.50 1.23
N PRO A 175 -11.54 19.31 0.60
CA PRO A 175 -11.47 19.12 -0.84
C PRO A 175 -12.41 17.99 -1.28
N GLU A 176 -12.93 18.07 -2.50
CA GLU A 176 -13.75 16.97 -3.06
C GLU A 176 -13.00 15.65 -2.91
N LEU A 177 -13.69 14.62 -2.44
CA LEU A 177 -13.08 13.33 -2.15
C LEU A 177 -14.05 12.16 -2.33
N LEU A 178 -13.49 10.98 -2.52
CA LEU A 178 -14.17 9.70 -2.56
C LEU A 178 -13.74 8.87 -1.35
N LEU A 179 -14.68 8.55 -0.49
CA LEU A 179 -14.52 7.53 0.54
C LEU A 179 -14.80 6.16 -0.08
N VAL A 180 -13.78 5.31 -0.18
CA VAL A 180 -13.95 3.90 -0.56
C VAL A 180 -14.54 3.16 0.63
N CYS A 181 -15.65 2.45 0.43
CA CYS A 181 -16.35 1.76 1.51
C CYS A 181 -16.80 0.37 1.06
N ASN A 182 -17.50 -0.35 1.94
CA ASN A 182 -18.07 -1.64 1.61
C ASN A 182 -19.11 -1.50 0.47
N ARG A 183 -18.99 -2.33 -0.57
CA ARG A 183 -19.85 -2.28 -1.77
C ARG A 183 -21.30 -2.66 -1.52
N CYS A 184 -21.53 -3.56 -0.57
CA CYS A 184 -22.87 -4.02 -0.21
C CYS A 184 -23.55 -3.05 0.77
N GLN A 185 -22.76 -2.23 1.48
CA GLN A 185 -23.22 -1.35 2.57
C GLN A 185 -22.75 0.10 2.39
N VAL A 186 -22.87 0.63 1.16
CA VAL A 186 -22.49 2.03 0.86
C VAL A 186 -23.36 3.01 1.67
N THR A 187 -24.65 2.72 1.78
CA THR A 187 -25.62 3.54 2.51
C THR A 187 -25.21 3.75 3.97
N ALA A 188 -24.75 2.69 4.65
CA ALA A 188 -24.31 2.77 6.04
C ALA A 188 -23.16 3.77 6.25
N THR A 189 -22.30 3.97 5.23
CA THR A 189 -21.24 5.00 5.26
C THR A 189 -21.80 6.38 4.93
N ALA A 190 -22.67 6.47 3.92
CA ALA A 190 -23.25 7.73 3.48
C ALA A 190 -24.09 8.41 4.57
N GLU A 191 -24.88 7.65 5.33
CA GLU A 191 -25.74 8.16 6.42
C GLU A 191 -24.96 8.74 7.61
N GLN A 192 -23.67 8.42 7.74
CA GLN A 192 -22.81 8.99 8.79
C GLN A 192 -22.31 10.40 8.45
N ILE A 193 -22.45 10.84 7.20
CA ILE A 193 -21.96 12.13 6.70
C ILE A 193 -23.08 13.16 6.86
N LYS A 194 -22.84 14.16 7.70
CA LYS A 194 -23.78 15.22 8.09
C LYS A 194 -23.53 16.51 7.32
N GLN A 195 -22.29 16.77 6.91
CA GLN A 195 -21.90 17.99 6.21
C GLN A 195 -21.50 17.74 4.76
N GLY A 196 -21.93 18.64 3.88
CA GLY A 196 -21.64 18.60 2.45
C GLY A 196 -22.66 17.80 1.64
N SER A 197 -22.44 17.75 0.33
CA SER A 197 -23.25 16.94 -0.58
C SER A 197 -22.65 15.55 -0.75
N VAL A 198 -23.53 14.54 -0.73
CA VAL A 198 -23.15 13.14 -0.81
C VAL A 198 -23.72 12.51 -2.08
N ARG A 199 -22.85 11.88 -2.87
CA ARG A 199 -23.25 11.04 -4.01
C ARG A 199 -22.69 9.63 -3.84
N MET A 200 -23.60 8.67 -3.68
CA MET A 200 -23.24 7.26 -3.61
C MET A 200 -22.79 6.71 -4.98
N LEU A 201 -21.70 5.94 -4.97
CA LEU A 201 -21.15 5.23 -6.11
C LEU A 201 -21.03 3.74 -5.76
N LYS A 202 -20.78 2.90 -6.76
CA LYS A 202 -20.52 1.47 -6.52
C LYS A 202 -19.24 1.30 -5.69
N GLY A 203 -19.38 1.02 -4.39
CA GLY A 203 -18.26 0.83 -3.47
C GLY A 203 -17.62 2.10 -2.92
N GLY A 204 -18.32 3.22 -2.97
CA GLY A 204 -17.80 4.45 -2.35
C GLY A 204 -18.82 5.56 -2.25
N VAL A 205 -18.46 6.57 -1.47
CA VAL A 205 -19.26 7.78 -1.23
C VAL A 205 -18.45 8.99 -1.66
N PHE A 206 -18.92 9.70 -2.68
CA PHE A 206 -18.31 10.93 -3.15
C PHE A 206 -18.86 12.12 -2.37
N VAL A 207 -17.98 12.95 -1.82
CA VAL A 207 -18.32 14.06 -0.92
C VAL A 207 -17.80 15.37 -1.49
N ARG A 208 -18.62 16.41 -1.46
CA ARG A 208 -18.24 17.80 -1.77
C ARG A 208 -18.67 18.72 -0.63
N ASP A 209 -17.86 19.74 -0.36
CA ASP A 209 -18.14 20.75 0.67
C ASP A 209 -18.41 20.13 2.06
N GLY A 210 -17.78 19.00 2.37
CA GLY A 210 -17.90 18.30 3.66
C GLY A 210 -16.90 18.79 4.69
N SER A 211 -17.01 18.31 5.94
CA SER A 211 -16.00 18.55 6.99
C SER A 211 -14.99 17.41 7.03
N LEU A 212 -13.70 17.71 6.84
CA LEU A 212 -12.64 16.73 6.90
C LEU A 212 -12.52 16.14 8.31
N GLU A 213 -12.66 16.98 9.34
CA GLU A 213 -12.65 16.53 10.73
C GLU A 213 -13.73 15.47 10.97
N GLU A 214 -14.96 15.74 10.54
CA GLU A 214 -16.09 14.80 10.64
C GLU A 214 -15.85 13.53 9.82
N LEU A 215 -15.42 13.66 8.56
CA LEU A 215 -15.17 12.53 7.67
C LEU A 215 -14.07 11.61 8.23
N MET A 216 -13.08 12.18 8.93
CA MET A 216 -12.02 11.43 9.60
C MET A 216 -12.49 10.72 10.88
N GLN A 217 -13.71 10.97 11.36
CA GLN A 217 -14.35 10.19 12.44
C GLN A 217 -15.22 9.04 11.90
N VAL A 218 -15.66 9.10 10.65
CA VAL A 218 -16.47 8.03 10.04
C VAL A 218 -15.64 6.75 9.93
N ARG A 219 -16.09 5.66 10.58
CA ARG A 219 -15.28 4.45 10.75
C ARG A 219 -15.46 3.42 9.62
N THR A 220 -16.45 3.59 8.75
CA THR A 220 -16.88 2.56 7.78
C THR A 220 -16.29 2.73 6.37
N TRP A 221 -15.37 3.66 6.17
CA TRP A 221 -14.58 3.77 4.93
C TRP A 221 -13.16 3.22 5.11
N SER A 222 -12.59 2.64 4.06
CA SER A 222 -11.28 1.98 4.04
C SER A 222 -10.18 2.82 3.40
N GLU A 223 -10.52 3.67 2.42
CA GLU A 223 -9.57 4.60 1.80
C GLU A 223 -10.25 5.95 1.52
N MET A 224 -9.50 7.04 1.64
CA MET A 224 -9.91 8.38 1.24
C MET A 224 -9.09 8.78 0.01
N LEU A 225 -9.78 9.05 -1.11
CA LEU A 225 -9.18 9.35 -2.40
C LEU A 225 -9.59 10.75 -2.86
N PHE A 226 -8.61 11.56 -3.27
CA PHE A 226 -8.82 12.90 -3.77
C PHE A 226 -8.81 12.87 -5.30
N PRO A 227 -9.94 13.03 -6.00
CA PRO A 227 -9.93 13.29 -7.44
C PRO A 227 -9.08 14.53 -7.74
N ILE A 228 -8.30 14.47 -8.82
CA ILE A 228 -7.56 15.65 -9.26
C ILE A 228 -8.56 16.66 -9.85
N PRO A 229 -8.50 17.96 -9.51
CA PRO A 229 -9.40 18.96 -10.08
C PRO A 229 -9.35 18.95 -11.62
N GLY A 230 -10.53 18.96 -12.24
CA GLY A 230 -10.62 18.81 -13.70
C GLY A 230 -10.30 17.40 -14.21
N ALA A 231 -10.25 16.39 -13.33
CA ALA A 231 -10.07 15.00 -13.74
C ALA A 231 -11.17 14.59 -14.72
N ARG A 232 -10.72 14.26 -15.93
CA ARG A 232 -11.48 13.60 -16.97
C ARG A 232 -10.98 12.18 -17.12
N PRO A 233 -11.78 11.26 -17.69
CA PRO A 233 -11.28 9.93 -17.99
C PRO A 233 -10.06 10.02 -18.92
N ILE A 234 -8.96 9.35 -18.55
CA ILE A 234 -7.71 9.35 -19.33
C ILE A 234 -7.54 8.02 -20.07
N PRO A 235 -6.94 8.00 -21.27
CA PRO A 235 -6.70 6.76 -22.00
C PRO A 235 -5.81 5.78 -21.24
N ALA A 236 -6.01 4.48 -21.42
CA ALA A 236 -5.12 3.44 -20.90
C ALA A 236 -3.87 3.22 -21.77
N GLN A 237 -3.29 4.32 -22.27
CA GLN A 237 -2.09 4.36 -23.09
C GLN A 237 -1.04 5.24 -22.41
N GLU A 238 0.19 4.74 -22.28
CA GLU A 238 1.20 5.28 -21.36
C GLU A 238 1.50 6.76 -21.56
N ARG A 239 1.64 7.18 -22.82
CA ARG A 239 2.02 8.55 -23.18
C ARG A 239 0.86 9.52 -22.94
N GLU A 240 -0.31 9.21 -23.50
CA GLU A 240 -1.51 10.03 -23.38
C GLU A 240 -1.98 10.14 -21.93
N ALA A 241 -1.85 9.06 -21.14
CA ALA A 241 -2.15 9.08 -19.72
C ALA A 241 -1.25 10.09 -18.98
N ALA A 242 0.06 10.04 -19.21
CA ALA A 242 1.01 10.96 -18.58
C ALA A 242 0.79 12.43 -19.01
N GLU A 243 0.51 12.67 -20.29
CA GLU A 243 0.19 14.00 -20.82
C GLU A 243 -1.11 14.55 -20.20
N CYS A 244 -2.16 13.74 -20.11
CA CYS A 244 -3.40 14.13 -19.42
C CYS A 244 -3.17 14.46 -17.93
N LEU A 245 -2.37 13.66 -17.22
CA LEU A 245 -2.04 13.89 -15.81
C LEU A 245 -1.27 15.20 -15.61
N HIS A 246 -0.34 15.50 -16.50
CA HIS A 246 0.39 16.77 -16.49
C HIS A 246 -0.55 17.97 -16.73
N GLU A 247 -1.44 17.87 -17.72
CA GLU A 247 -2.44 18.92 -18.02
C GLU A 247 -3.41 19.16 -16.85
N MET A 248 -3.72 18.12 -16.07
CA MET A 248 -4.50 18.24 -14.83
C MET A 248 -3.75 18.91 -13.68
N LYS A 249 -2.47 19.29 -13.88
CA LYS A 249 -1.63 19.98 -12.90
C LYS A 249 -1.53 19.21 -11.59
N VAL A 250 -1.21 17.90 -11.65
CA VAL A 250 -1.06 17.03 -10.46
C VAL A 250 -0.16 17.68 -9.40
N TYR A 251 0.99 18.22 -9.80
CA TYR A 251 1.89 18.93 -8.89
C TYR A 251 1.20 20.13 -8.22
N GLY A 252 0.49 20.95 -9.00
CA GLY A 252 -0.24 22.10 -8.48
C GLY A 252 -1.31 21.71 -7.46
N TYR A 253 -2.00 20.60 -7.69
CA TYR A 253 -2.98 20.09 -6.72
C TYR A 253 -2.34 19.55 -5.45
N LEU A 254 -1.22 18.83 -5.56
CA LEU A 254 -0.45 18.39 -4.39
C LEU A 254 0.04 19.58 -3.56
N LYS A 255 0.61 20.59 -4.21
CA LYS A 255 1.00 21.84 -3.57
C LYS A 255 -0.16 22.52 -2.87
N TYR A 256 -1.33 22.57 -3.51
CA TYR A 256 -2.55 23.08 -2.89
C TYR A 256 -2.90 22.30 -1.61
N LEU A 257 -2.93 20.96 -1.66
CA LEU A 257 -3.27 20.08 -0.54
C LEU A 257 -2.31 20.20 0.65
N HIS A 258 -1.06 20.61 0.42
CA HIS A 258 0.01 20.76 1.42
C HIS A 258 0.37 22.23 1.68
N GLY A 259 -0.61 23.14 1.57
CA GLY A 259 -0.45 24.51 2.07
C GLY A 259 0.57 25.36 1.30
N GLY A 260 0.93 24.96 0.07
CA GLY A 260 1.92 25.65 -0.74
C GLY A 260 3.36 25.17 -0.53
N GLU A 261 3.59 24.12 0.26
CA GLU A 261 4.94 23.57 0.45
C GLU A 261 5.61 23.23 -0.90
N GLU A 262 6.85 23.73 -1.05
CA GLU A 262 7.68 23.54 -2.23
C GLU A 262 8.57 22.29 -2.07
N GLY A 263 9.01 21.76 -3.21
CA GLY A 263 9.86 20.57 -3.28
C GLY A 263 9.21 19.44 -4.08
N PRO A 264 9.97 18.36 -4.32
CA PRO A 264 9.47 17.21 -5.06
C PRO A 264 8.50 16.39 -4.20
N TYR A 265 7.27 16.20 -4.67
CA TYR A 265 6.36 15.23 -4.05
C TYR A 265 6.72 13.82 -4.54
N ARG A 266 7.11 12.95 -3.60
CA ARG A 266 7.38 11.54 -3.91
C ARG A 266 6.06 10.79 -4.00
N TYR A 267 5.80 10.19 -5.16
CA TYR A 267 4.57 9.44 -5.41
C TYR A 267 4.87 8.03 -5.90
N ARG A 268 3.90 7.14 -5.79
CA ARG A 268 3.89 5.88 -6.55
C ARG A 268 2.65 5.82 -7.44
N VAL A 269 2.74 5.14 -8.57
CA VAL A 269 1.54 4.82 -9.37
C VAL A 269 0.95 3.50 -8.89
N GLU A 270 -0.35 3.47 -8.64
CA GLU A 270 -1.09 2.22 -8.43
C GLU A 270 -2.21 2.08 -9.46
N LEU A 271 -2.24 0.93 -10.12
CA LEU A 271 -3.23 0.62 -11.15
C LEU A 271 -4.24 -0.40 -10.62
N LYS A 272 -5.53 -0.04 -10.67
CA LYS A 272 -6.65 -0.95 -10.39
C LYS A 272 -7.48 -1.09 -11.67
N GLY A 273 -7.53 -2.28 -12.25
CA GLY A 273 -8.29 -2.52 -13.47
C GLY A 273 -8.72 -3.97 -13.67
N LYS A 274 -9.29 -4.23 -14.84
CA LYS A 274 -9.67 -5.55 -15.34
C LYS A 274 -8.42 -6.35 -15.74
N ARG A 275 -8.60 -7.66 -15.94
CA ARG A 275 -7.51 -8.60 -16.19
C ARG A 275 -6.56 -8.17 -17.32
N GLU A 276 -7.10 -7.75 -18.46
CA GLU A 276 -6.31 -7.36 -19.65
C GLU A 276 -5.30 -6.24 -19.35
N LEU A 277 -5.74 -5.16 -18.71
CA LEU A 277 -4.86 -4.06 -18.33
C LEU A 277 -3.86 -4.50 -17.25
N MET A 278 -4.29 -5.36 -16.33
CA MET A 278 -3.46 -5.85 -15.23
C MET A 278 -2.33 -6.78 -15.71
N GLU A 279 -2.49 -7.49 -16.83
CA GLU A 279 -1.43 -8.31 -17.45
C GLU A 279 -0.22 -7.47 -17.89
N ARG A 280 -0.43 -6.19 -18.25
CA ARG A 280 0.62 -5.23 -18.60
C ARG A 280 0.89 -4.17 -17.53
N LYS A 281 0.42 -4.37 -16.28
CA LYS A 281 0.52 -3.39 -15.17
C LYS A 281 1.94 -2.83 -15.01
N GLY A 282 2.95 -3.70 -15.00
CA GLY A 282 4.33 -3.31 -14.73
C GLY A 282 4.95 -2.41 -15.80
N SER A 283 4.73 -2.72 -17.09
CA SER A 283 5.23 -1.85 -18.18
C SER A 283 4.47 -0.53 -18.21
N PHE A 284 3.14 -0.60 -18.08
CA PHE A 284 2.28 0.57 -18.08
C PHE A 284 2.66 1.58 -16.99
N ILE A 285 2.80 1.11 -15.74
CA ILE A 285 3.21 1.95 -14.60
C ILE A 285 4.57 2.60 -14.87
N ARG A 286 5.56 1.84 -15.34
CA ARG A 286 6.90 2.39 -15.63
C ARG A 286 6.85 3.45 -16.72
N GLY A 287 6.08 3.22 -17.79
CA GLY A 287 5.91 4.17 -18.89
C GLY A 287 5.25 5.47 -18.44
N VAL A 288 4.11 5.37 -17.75
CA VAL A 288 3.38 6.54 -17.23
C VAL A 288 4.25 7.32 -16.25
N ALA A 289 4.88 6.65 -15.28
CA ALA A 289 5.70 7.29 -14.26
C ALA A 289 6.90 8.02 -14.89
N SER A 290 7.66 7.34 -15.74
CA SER A 290 8.84 7.93 -16.40
C SER A 290 8.48 9.15 -17.23
N ARG A 291 7.36 9.11 -17.96
CA ARG A 291 6.92 10.23 -18.79
C ARG A 291 6.41 11.38 -17.94
N LEU A 292 5.64 11.09 -16.89
CA LEU A 292 5.09 12.10 -16.00
C LEU A 292 6.18 12.83 -15.21
N ASP A 293 7.18 12.12 -14.68
CA ASP A 293 8.35 12.70 -14.00
C ASP A 293 9.12 13.69 -14.90
N MET A 294 9.19 13.38 -16.19
CA MET A 294 9.83 14.23 -17.19
C MET A 294 8.99 15.49 -17.47
N LEU A 295 7.69 15.34 -17.70
CA LEU A 295 6.75 16.44 -17.94
C LEU A 295 6.67 17.39 -16.73
N GLU A 296 6.72 16.84 -15.52
CA GLU A 296 6.68 17.63 -14.28
C GLU A 296 8.03 18.19 -13.86
N LYS A 297 9.10 17.92 -14.63
CA LYS A 297 10.46 18.41 -14.38
C LYS A 297 10.90 18.14 -12.94
N GLY A 298 10.59 16.95 -12.42
CA GLY A 298 11.03 16.51 -11.08
C GLY A 298 10.31 17.14 -9.90
N ARG A 299 9.31 17.98 -10.13
CA ARG A 299 8.44 18.53 -9.07
C ARG A 299 7.56 17.46 -8.43
N ILE A 300 7.37 16.35 -9.13
CA ILE A 300 6.97 15.08 -8.56
C ILE A 300 7.95 14.01 -9.01
N GLN A 301 8.09 12.96 -8.22
CA GLN A 301 9.04 11.89 -8.48
C GLN A 301 8.48 10.52 -8.11
N ASN A 302 8.56 9.57 -9.05
CA ASN A 302 8.13 8.22 -8.78
C ASN A 302 9.10 7.49 -7.84
N ASN A 303 8.58 6.96 -6.73
CA ASN A 303 9.31 6.18 -5.74
C ASN A 303 8.38 5.11 -5.15
N ASP A 304 8.75 3.83 -5.23
CA ASP A 304 7.93 2.70 -4.78
C ASP A 304 8.12 2.32 -3.31
N THR A 305 9.14 2.89 -2.63
CA THR A 305 9.51 2.57 -1.25
C THR A 305 9.35 3.75 -0.28
N ASP A 306 9.63 4.97 -0.72
CA ASP A 306 9.61 6.19 0.10
C ASP A 306 8.73 7.29 -0.53
N TYR A 307 7.45 6.97 -0.71
CA TYR A 307 6.43 7.87 -1.23
C TYR A 307 5.54 8.46 -0.14
N GLU A 308 4.95 9.60 -0.46
CA GLU A 308 4.00 10.34 0.38
C GLU A 308 2.60 10.34 -0.21
N VAL A 309 2.52 10.04 -1.51
CA VAL A 309 1.32 10.05 -2.33
C VAL A 309 1.26 8.76 -3.13
N GLU A 310 0.06 8.23 -3.29
CA GLU A 310 -0.20 7.25 -4.33
C GLU A 310 -1.13 7.87 -5.38
N LEU A 311 -0.63 7.97 -6.61
CA LEU A 311 -1.41 8.28 -7.79
C LEU A 311 -2.13 7.01 -8.25
N ARG A 312 -3.41 6.93 -7.92
CA ARG A 312 -4.23 5.77 -8.24
C ARG A 312 -4.97 5.98 -9.55
N LEU A 313 -4.76 5.05 -10.47
CA LEU A 313 -5.44 4.97 -11.76
C LEU A 313 -6.46 3.83 -11.70
N ILE A 314 -7.74 4.17 -11.74
CA ILE A 314 -8.84 3.19 -11.63
C ILE A 314 -9.50 3.02 -12.99
N GLU A 315 -9.44 1.83 -13.56
CA GLU A 315 -10.11 1.51 -14.82
C GLU A 315 -11.63 1.55 -14.66
N ARG A 316 -12.27 2.26 -15.59
CA ARG A 316 -13.71 2.42 -15.71
C ARG A 316 -14.28 1.32 -16.60
N SER A 317 -15.61 1.24 -16.65
CA SER A 317 -16.30 0.26 -17.50
C SER A 317 -15.96 0.43 -18.98
N ASP A 318 -15.77 1.68 -19.43
CA ASP A 318 -15.42 2.09 -20.80
C ASP A 318 -13.93 1.89 -21.16
N GLY A 319 -13.10 1.33 -20.26
CA GLY A 319 -11.67 1.09 -20.49
C GLY A 319 -10.75 2.30 -20.26
N THR A 320 -11.32 3.48 -20.00
CA THR A 320 -10.55 4.67 -19.59
C THR A 320 -10.21 4.61 -18.10
N LEU A 321 -9.29 5.46 -17.66
CA LEU A 321 -8.81 5.51 -16.27
C LEU A 321 -9.33 6.77 -15.57
N ALA A 322 -9.76 6.62 -14.32
CA ALA A 322 -10.05 7.72 -13.41
C ALA A 322 -8.83 7.94 -12.49
N PRO A 323 -8.11 9.07 -12.60
CA PRO A 323 -6.97 9.35 -11.76
C PRO A 323 -7.40 10.00 -10.43
N MET A 324 -6.85 9.49 -9.33
CA MET A 324 -7.10 9.98 -7.97
C MET A 324 -5.82 9.94 -7.14
N LEU A 325 -5.77 10.69 -6.05
CA LEU A 325 -4.65 10.70 -5.12
C LEU A 325 -5.06 10.07 -3.78
N LYS A 326 -4.24 9.16 -3.26
CA LYS A 326 -4.27 8.75 -1.86
C LYS A 326 -3.09 9.40 -1.14
N LEU A 327 -3.35 10.12 -0.06
CA LEU A 327 -2.34 10.90 0.66
C LEU A 327 -1.92 10.17 1.94
N PHE A 328 -0.63 9.84 2.07
CA PHE A 328 -0.06 9.26 3.30
C PHE A 328 0.43 10.34 4.28
N THR A 329 0.38 11.60 3.84
CA THR A 329 0.61 12.81 4.63
C THR A 329 -0.59 13.14 5.51
N LEU A 330 -1.81 12.75 5.11
CA LEU A 330 -3.01 12.76 5.95
C LEU A 330 -3.05 11.50 6.83
N LYS A 331 -2.90 11.67 8.15
CA LYS A 331 -2.82 10.54 9.08
C LYS A 331 -4.20 10.04 9.48
N ASP A 332 -4.51 8.79 9.16
CA ASP A 332 -5.67 8.07 9.67
C ASP A 332 -5.39 7.52 11.07
N ARG A 333 -6.15 7.99 12.06
CA ARG A 333 -6.03 7.60 13.48
C ARG A 333 -7.26 6.85 13.99
N ARG A 334 -8.26 6.56 13.15
CA ARG A 334 -9.53 5.94 13.57
C ARG A 334 -9.33 4.61 14.30
N PHE A 335 -8.33 3.84 13.87
CA PHE A 335 -8.02 2.52 14.41
C PHE A 335 -6.70 2.48 15.17
N ALA A 336 -6.29 3.60 15.77
CA ALA A 336 -5.02 3.72 16.49
C ALA A 336 -4.89 2.74 17.68
N TYR A 337 -6.00 2.19 18.19
CA TYR A 337 -5.98 1.14 19.19
C TYR A 337 -5.33 -0.15 18.67
N ARG A 338 -5.38 -0.42 17.36
CA ARG A 338 -4.84 -1.64 16.77
C ARG A 338 -3.32 -1.55 16.64
N LYS A 339 -2.62 -1.97 17.69
CA LYS A 339 -1.15 -2.02 17.76
C LYS A 339 -0.59 -3.32 17.20
N VAL A 340 -1.34 -4.42 17.32
CA VAL A 340 -0.93 -5.77 16.93
C VAL A 340 -2.09 -6.54 16.28
N SER A 341 -1.76 -7.52 15.43
CA SER A 341 -2.76 -8.34 14.73
C SER A 341 -2.29 -9.78 14.49
N THR A 342 -3.22 -10.65 14.12
CA THR A 342 -2.95 -12.00 13.55
C THR A 342 -3.40 -12.05 12.09
N ALA A 343 -2.96 -13.05 11.33
CA ALA A 343 -3.34 -13.23 9.93
C ALA A 343 -4.86 -13.44 9.74
N GLN A 344 -5.53 -13.99 10.74
CA GLN A 344 -6.97 -14.25 10.75
C GLN A 344 -7.80 -13.08 11.32
N SER A 345 -7.16 -12.02 11.82
CA SER A 345 -7.88 -10.90 12.45
C SER A 345 -8.75 -10.14 11.45
N MET A 346 -10.03 -9.94 11.79
CA MET A 346 -10.93 -9.04 11.07
C MET A 346 -10.29 -7.65 10.89
N ALA A 347 -10.49 -7.05 9.71
CA ALA A 347 -10.13 -5.65 9.48
C ALA A 347 -11.03 -4.72 10.32
N PRO A 348 -10.48 -3.75 11.08
CA PRO A 348 -11.27 -2.84 11.93
C PRO A 348 -12.41 -2.11 11.22
N VAL A 349 -12.21 -1.72 9.95
CA VAL A 349 -13.27 -1.10 9.14
C VAL A 349 -14.48 -2.01 8.94
N ASN A 350 -14.28 -3.34 8.90
CA ASN A 350 -15.37 -4.31 8.81
C ASN A 350 -16.08 -4.46 10.17
N ALA A 351 -15.31 -4.53 11.27
CA ALA A 351 -15.89 -4.55 12.61
C ALA A 351 -16.72 -3.29 12.87
N ALA A 352 -16.18 -2.11 12.57
CA ALA A 352 -16.89 -0.85 12.68
C ALA A 352 -18.17 -0.82 11.84
N LEU A 353 -18.17 -1.45 10.66
CA LEU A 353 -19.36 -1.57 9.82
C LEU A 353 -20.40 -2.50 10.43
N VAL A 354 -20.00 -3.66 10.96
CA VAL A 354 -20.89 -4.61 11.66
C VAL A 354 -21.58 -3.89 12.81
N LEU A 355 -20.80 -3.26 13.69
CA LEU A 355 -21.36 -2.57 14.85
C LEU A 355 -22.20 -1.35 14.45
N ARG A 356 -21.87 -0.67 13.33
CA ARG A 356 -22.71 0.40 12.78
C ARG A 356 -24.09 -0.11 12.34
N LEU A 357 -24.15 -1.26 11.66
CA LEU A 357 -25.40 -1.84 11.19
C LEU A 357 -26.24 -2.37 12.35
N ALA A 358 -25.60 -2.90 13.39
CA ALA A 358 -26.25 -3.35 14.61
C ALA A 358 -26.62 -2.24 15.59
N GLN A 359 -26.15 -1.00 15.38
CA GLN A 359 -26.17 0.08 16.37
C GLN A 359 -27.55 0.32 17.02
N SER A 360 -28.64 0.25 16.26
CA SER A 360 -30.00 0.49 16.75
C SER A 360 -30.56 -0.62 17.64
N TYR A 361 -29.88 -1.77 17.71
CA TYR A 361 -30.26 -2.93 18.53
C TYR A 361 -29.44 -3.02 19.83
N LEU A 362 -28.26 -2.40 19.88
CA LEU A 362 -27.36 -2.44 21.03
C LEU A 362 -27.90 -1.61 22.21
N ARG A 363 -27.48 -1.95 23.42
CA ARG A 363 -27.92 -1.32 24.67
C ARG A 363 -26.74 -0.75 25.45
N GLU A 364 -26.96 0.41 26.05
CA GLU A 364 -26.04 0.98 27.02
C GLU A 364 -26.00 0.11 28.29
N GLY A 365 -24.82 -0.10 28.86
CA GLY A 365 -24.65 -0.89 30.09
C GLY A 365 -24.81 -2.42 29.91
N ALA A 366 -25.02 -2.91 28.68
CA ALA A 366 -25.18 -4.34 28.43
C ALA A 366 -23.92 -5.15 28.78
N GLN A 367 -24.12 -6.34 29.32
CA GLN A 367 -23.10 -7.38 29.49
C GLN A 367 -22.88 -8.10 28.16
N VAL A 368 -21.63 -8.15 27.68
CA VAL A 368 -21.34 -8.57 26.29
C VAL A 368 -20.33 -9.68 26.21
N LEU A 369 -20.61 -10.62 25.31
CA LEU A 369 -19.78 -11.78 25.03
C LEU A 369 -19.37 -11.79 23.55
N ASP A 370 -18.07 -11.92 23.30
CA ASP A 370 -17.51 -12.34 22.02
C ASP A 370 -16.86 -13.72 22.19
N PRO A 371 -17.54 -14.82 21.78
CA PRO A 371 -17.07 -16.18 21.96
C PRO A 371 -15.88 -16.58 21.09
N PHE A 372 -15.54 -15.80 20.05
CA PHE A 372 -14.44 -16.06 19.12
C PHE A 372 -13.67 -14.76 18.83
N CYS A 373 -13.19 -14.12 19.91
CA CYS A 373 -12.83 -12.70 19.87
C CYS A 373 -11.54 -12.38 19.12
N GLY A 374 -10.68 -13.36 18.86
CA GLY A 374 -9.38 -13.16 18.22
C GLY A 374 -8.58 -12.06 18.94
N THR A 375 -8.33 -10.96 18.23
CA THR A 375 -7.58 -9.81 18.76
C THR A 375 -8.46 -8.71 19.35
N GLY A 376 -9.71 -9.02 19.70
CA GLY A 376 -10.63 -8.17 20.44
C GLY A 376 -11.32 -7.06 19.62
N THR A 377 -11.15 -7.04 18.30
CA THR A 377 -11.58 -5.95 17.42
C THR A 377 -13.08 -5.63 17.54
N LEU A 378 -13.96 -6.64 17.55
CA LEU A 378 -15.42 -6.42 17.65
C LEU A 378 -15.82 -5.79 18.99
N LEU A 379 -15.26 -6.28 20.10
CA LEU A 379 -15.52 -5.74 21.43
C LEU A 379 -15.03 -4.29 21.58
N ILE A 380 -13.86 -3.96 21.02
CA ILE A 380 -13.35 -2.58 21.02
C ILE A 380 -14.27 -1.67 20.18
N GLU A 381 -14.65 -2.09 18.97
CA GLU A 381 -15.57 -1.30 18.14
C GLU A 381 -16.96 -1.16 18.78
N ARG A 382 -17.46 -2.19 19.49
CA ARG A 382 -18.70 -2.12 20.26
C ARG A 382 -18.59 -1.00 21.29
N GLU A 383 -17.53 -1.03 22.11
CA GLU A 383 -17.34 -0.05 23.18
C GLU A 383 -17.28 1.40 22.68
N LEU A 384 -16.77 1.61 21.46
CA LEU A 384 -16.73 2.92 20.82
C LEU A 384 -18.10 3.42 20.32
N ILE A 385 -19.11 2.54 20.20
CA ILE A 385 -20.47 2.91 19.81
C ILE A 385 -21.31 3.33 21.02
N LEU A 386 -21.34 2.51 22.05
CA LEU A 386 -22.14 2.72 23.27
C LEU A 386 -21.39 2.16 24.49
N PRO A 387 -21.31 2.90 25.60
CA PRO A 387 -20.72 2.41 26.84
C PRO A 387 -21.39 1.14 27.32
N SER A 388 -20.58 0.21 27.81
CA SER A 388 -21.06 -1.11 28.23
C SER A 388 -20.84 -1.43 29.69
N GLY A 389 -21.49 -2.50 30.15
CA GLY A 389 -21.15 -3.13 31.41
C GLY A 389 -19.86 -3.95 31.25
N THR A 390 -19.85 -5.16 31.80
CA THR A 390 -18.67 -6.03 31.66
C THR A 390 -18.68 -6.73 30.30
N CYS A 391 -17.54 -6.72 29.61
CA CYS A 391 -17.33 -7.43 28.34
C CYS A 391 -16.40 -8.64 28.53
N TYR A 392 -16.64 -9.71 27.77
CA TYR A 392 -15.82 -10.92 27.76
C TYR A 392 -15.48 -11.33 26.34
N GLY A 393 -14.19 -11.51 26.06
CA GLY A 393 -13.68 -12.09 24.83
C GLY A 393 -13.06 -13.45 25.09
N ILE A 394 -13.56 -14.47 24.40
CA ILE A 394 -13.08 -15.86 24.51
C ILE A 394 -12.37 -16.23 23.20
N ASP A 395 -11.22 -16.89 23.30
CA ASP A 395 -10.52 -17.45 22.15
C ASP A 395 -9.62 -18.62 22.58
N THR A 396 -9.49 -19.65 21.73
CA THR A 396 -8.62 -20.81 21.99
C THR A 396 -7.16 -20.49 21.73
N PHE A 397 -6.86 -19.49 20.89
CA PHE A 397 -5.51 -19.12 20.55
C PHE A 397 -4.95 -18.08 21.54
N GLY A 398 -4.12 -18.54 22.48
CA GLY A 398 -3.56 -17.70 23.54
C GLY A 398 -2.82 -16.45 23.04
N GLU A 399 -2.13 -16.53 21.90
CA GLU A 399 -1.46 -15.36 21.30
C GLU A 399 -2.47 -14.28 20.87
N ALA A 400 -3.66 -14.66 20.41
CA ALA A 400 -4.71 -13.71 20.04
C ALA A 400 -5.23 -12.95 21.26
N ILE A 401 -5.42 -13.65 22.39
CA ILE A 401 -5.81 -13.08 23.69
C ILE A 401 -4.78 -12.07 24.18
N GLU A 402 -3.48 -12.38 24.14
CA GLU A 402 -2.44 -11.42 24.54
C GLU A 402 -2.45 -10.18 23.64
N LYS A 403 -2.61 -10.38 22.31
CA LYS A 403 -2.74 -9.28 21.36
C LYS A 403 -4.01 -8.45 21.58
N ALA A 404 -5.11 -9.08 21.99
CA ALA A 404 -6.35 -8.41 22.33
C ALA A 404 -6.15 -7.45 23.51
N ARG A 405 -5.47 -7.90 24.58
CA ARG A 405 -5.11 -7.03 25.72
C ARG A 405 -4.27 -5.83 25.29
N VAL A 406 -3.28 -6.04 24.43
CA VAL A 406 -2.42 -4.95 23.90
C VAL A 406 -3.23 -3.93 23.09
N ASN A 407 -4.15 -4.40 22.25
CA ASN A 407 -5.00 -3.54 21.42
C ASN A 407 -6.02 -2.75 22.26
N THR A 408 -6.65 -3.40 23.22
CA THR A 408 -7.64 -2.81 24.14
C THR A 408 -7.02 -1.74 25.04
N GLY A 409 -5.74 -1.90 25.39
CA GLY A 409 -4.99 -0.90 26.13
C GLY A 409 -5.60 -0.66 27.51
N THR A 410 -6.14 0.54 27.74
CA THR A 410 -6.63 0.98 29.06
C THR A 410 -8.14 0.82 29.26
N ILE A 411 -8.87 0.24 28.30
CA ILE A 411 -10.30 -0.06 28.47
C ILE A 411 -10.41 -1.24 29.47
N GLY A 412 -10.63 -0.91 30.74
CA GLY A 412 -10.45 -1.84 31.86
C GLY A 412 -11.57 -2.88 32.07
N HIS A 413 -12.70 -2.74 31.40
CA HIS A 413 -13.88 -3.60 31.58
C HIS A 413 -14.05 -4.70 30.52
N ILE A 414 -13.09 -4.85 29.60
CA ILE A 414 -13.05 -5.98 28.66
C ILE A 414 -12.09 -7.06 29.16
N ASN A 415 -12.64 -8.24 29.45
CA ASN A 415 -11.93 -9.38 30.01
C ASN A 415 -11.65 -10.42 28.92
N TYR A 416 -10.37 -10.74 28.70
CA TYR A 416 -9.95 -11.73 27.70
C TYR A 416 -9.54 -13.05 28.35
N ILE A 417 -10.19 -14.14 27.94
CA ILE A 417 -10.02 -15.47 28.51
C ILE A 417 -9.57 -16.44 27.42
N ASN A 418 -8.42 -17.08 27.64
CA ASN A 418 -7.96 -18.15 26.77
C ASN A 418 -8.66 -19.47 27.17
N ARG A 419 -9.74 -19.81 26.46
CA ARG A 419 -10.56 -21.00 26.71
C ARG A 419 -11.35 -21.35 25.45
N ASN A 420 -11.76 -22.61 25.33
CA ASN A 420 -12.74 -23.02 24.34
C ASN A 420 -14.13 -22.51 24.74
N PHE A 421 -14.83 -21.82 23.83
CA PHE A 421 -16.19 -21.34 24.06
C PHE A 421 -17.16 -22.44 24.51
N PHE A 422 -17.04 -23.65 23.95
CA PHE A 422 -17.93 -24.75 24.31
C PHE A 422 -17.75 -25.21 25.77
N ASP A 423 -16.59 -24.97 26.37
CA ASP A 423 -16.28 -25.27 27.77
C ASP A 423 -16.49 -24.06 28.70
N PHE A 424 -16.88 -22.91 28.14
CA PHE A 424 -17.04 -21.67 28.90
C PHE A 424 -18.33 -21.66 29.72
N THR A 425 -18.23 -21.20 30.96
CA THR A 425 -19.37 -21.00 31.86
C THR A 425 -19.19 -19.68 32.61
N HIS A 426 -20.31 -19.04 32.95
CA HIS A 426 -20.31 -17.81 33.74
C HIS A 426 -21.49 -17.82 34.71
N ALA A 427 -21.34 -17.16 35.86
CA ALA A 427 -22.37 -17.08 36.90
C ALA A 427 -23.59 -16.21 36.53
N TYR A 428 -23.49 -15.38 35.49
CA TYR A 428 -24.57 -14.51 35.02
C TYR A 428 -24.67 -14.61 33.51
N THR A 429 -25.79 -14.14 32.97
CA THR A 429 -26.14 -14.17 31.55
C THR A 429 -25.81 -12.88 30.82
N PHE A 430 -25.58 -12.93 29.51
CA PHE A 430 -25.19 -11.79 28.67
C PHE A 430 -26.39 -11.18 27.93
N ASP A 431 -26.43 -9.86 27.85
CA ASP A 431 -27.44 -9.10 27.11
C ASP A 431 -27.13 -9.03 25.60
N GLU A 432 -25.84 -9.13 25.24
CA GLU A 432 -25.40 -9.13 23.84
C GLU A 432 -24.34 -10.21 23.60
N LEU A 433 -24.45 -10.90 22.47
CA LEU A 433 -23.39 -11.76 21.93
C LEU A 433 -23.02 -11.24 20.54
N ILE A 434 -21.76 -10.85 20.34
CA ILE A 434 -21.29 -10.24 19.10
C ILE A 434 -20.05 -10.98 18.63
N THR A 435 -20.10 -11.63 17.46
CA THR A 435 -19.02 -12.52 17.01
C THR A 435 -18.88 -12.62 15.50
N GLU A 436 -17.66 -12.89 15.04
CA GLU A 436 -17.42 -13.54 13.73
C GLU A 436 -17.24 -15.04 13.95
N LEU A 437 -18.01 -15.88 13.26
CA LEU A 437 -17.84 -17.32 13.37
C LEU A 437 -16.56 -17.77 12.66
N PRO A 438 -15.83 -18.76 13.22
CA PRO A 438 -14.69 -19.35 12.55
C PRO A 438 -15.11 -20.02 11.23
N GLN A 439 -14.20 -20.04 10.25
CA GLN A 439 -14.46 -20.70 8.97
C GLN A 439 -14.27 -22.21 9.08
N GLU A 440 -15.15 -22.96 8.42
CA GLU A 440 -15.01 -24.41 8.23
C GLU A 440 -13.66 -24.72 7.56
N GLY A 441 -12.80 -25.45 8.27
CA GLY A 441 -11.41 -25.71 7.88
C GLY A 441 -10.48 -25.97 9.07
N SER A 442 -10.91 -25.60 10.28
CA SER A 442 -10.24 -25.98 11.53
C SER A 442 -10.92 -27.20 12.15
N ARG A 443 -10.69 -28.40 11.59
CA ARG A 443 -11.04 -29.73 12.16
C ARG A 443 -12.17 -29.71 13.20
N VAL A 444 -13.39 -29.34 12.78
CA VAL A 444 -14.55 -29.60 13.63
C VAL A 444 -14.94 -31.03 13.27
N GLU A 445 -14.47 -31.96 14.09
CA GLU A 445 -15.03 -33.31 14.11
C GLU A 445 -16.55 -33.17 14.21
N GLU A 446 -17.27 -33.85 13.31
CA GLU A 446 -18.69 -34.13 13.52
C GLU A 446 -18.81 -34.65 14.96
N ASP A 447 -19.64 -33.97 15.76
CA ASP A 447 -19.94 -34.49 17.08
C ASP A 447 -20.57 -35.88 16.90
N ALA A 448 -20.35 -36.79 17.86
CA ALA A 448 -20.88 -38.15 17.79
C ALA A 448 -22.42 -38.19 17.68
N GLY A 449 -23.10 -37.06 17.94
CA GLY A 449 -24.54 -36.84 17.80
C GLY A 449 -25.02 -36.17 16.49
N GLY A 450 -24.14 -35.86 15.53
CA GLY A 450 -24.53 -35.36 14.20
C GLY A 450 -24.97 -33.88 14.09
N ALA A 451 -24.87 -33.10 15.17
CA ALA A 451 -25.23 -31.68 15.18
C ALA A 451 -24.18 -30.80 14.47
N SER A 452 -24.65 -29.83 13.68
CA SER A 452 -23.78 -28.87 12.98
C SER A 452 -23.02 -27.94 13.95
N PHE A 453 -21.95 -27.29 13.49
CA PHE A 453 -21.21 -26.32 14.30
C PHE A 453 -22.13 -25.17 14.75
N GLU A 454 -22.98 -24.66 13.85
CA GLU A 454 -23.94 -23.61 14.12
C GLU A 454 -24.98 -24.02 15.17
N GLU A 455 -25.50 -25.25 15.12
CA GLU A 455 -26.41 -25.77 16.15
C GLU A 455 -25.73 -25.82 17.52
N ARG A 456 -24.53 -26.40 17.57
CA ARG A 456 -23.74 -26.48 18.81
C ARG A 456 -23.47 -25.08 19.35
N PHE A 457 -23.11 -24.14 18.49
CA PHE A 457 -22.88 -22.74 18.84
C PHE A 457 -24.14 -22.10 19.44
N LEU A 458 -25.30 -22.22 18.79
CA LEU A 458 -26.55 -21.62 19.27
C LEU A 458 -27.06 -22.27 20.55
N ARG A 459 -26.93 -23.60 20.71
CA ARG A 459 -27.25 -24.28 21.98
C ARG A 459 -26.37 -23.76 23.11
N LYS A 460 -25.06 -23.67 22.87
CA LYS A 460 -24.11 -23.17 23.86
C LYS A 460 -24.35 -21.70 24.22
N ALA A 461 -24.64 -20.87 23.22
CA ALA A 461 -24.97 -19.47 23.43
C ALA A 461 -26.22 -19.31 24.31
N ALA A 462 -27.26 -20.13 24.08
CA ALA A 462 -28.52 -20.06 24.83
C ALA A 462 -28.37 -20.34 26.35
N GLU A 463 -27.33 -21.09 26.75
CA GLU A 463 -26.99 -21.29 28.16
C GLU A 463 -26.51 -20.00 28.85
N LEU A 464 -25.95 -19.08 28.05
CA LEU A 464 -25.27 -17.88 28.51
C LEU A 464 -26.06 -16.60 28.23
N LEU A 465 -27.13 -16.64 27.44
CA LEU A 465 -27.89 -15.46 27.04
C LEU A 465 -29.02 -15.12 28.01
N ALA A 466 -29.20 -13.82 28.26
CA ALA A 466 -30.34 -13.29 28.99
C ALA A 466 -31.60 -13.31 28.13
N GLU A 467 -32.77 -13.17 28.75
CA GLU A 467 -34.02 -12.98 28.01
C GLU A 467 -33.96 -11.69 27.18
N ASP A 468 -34.49 -11.72 25.96
CA ASP A 468 -34.42 -10.63 24.99
C ASP A 468 -33.00 -10.21 24.58
N ALA A 469 -31.97 -11.05 24.79
CA ALA A 469 -30.60 -10.74 24.38
C ALA A 469 -30.47 -10.56 22.85
N ILE A 470 -29.53 -9.71 22.44
CA ILE A 470 -29.22 -9.42 21.04
C ILE A 470 -28.00 -10.21 20.60
N VAL A 471 -28.15 -10.96 19.50
CA VAL A 471 -27.09 -11.83 18.99
C VAL A 471 -26.71 -11.36 17.60
N VAL A 472 -25.51 -10.79 17.46
CA VAL A 472 -24.94 -10.30 16.20
C VAL A 472 -23.88 -11.29 15.73
N VAL A 473 -24.12 -11.93 14.59
CA VAL A 473 -23.25 -12.98 14.06
C VAL A 473 -22.81 -12.64 12.64
N VAL A 474 -21.50 -12.61 12.43
CA VAL A 474 -20.89 -12.51 11.10
C VAL A 474 -20.45 -13.91 10.65
N THR A 475 -20.93 -14.38 9.51
CA THR A 475 -20.63 -15.72 9.01
C THR A 475 -20.61 -15.79 7.48
N ARG A 476 -19.93 -16.78 6.92
CA ARG A 476 -20.01 -17.15 5.49
C ARG A 476 -21.06 -18.23 5.21
N SER A 477 -21.59 -18.85 6.26
CA SER A 477 -22.56 -19.95 6.20
C SER A 477 -23.92 -19.50 6.72
N SER A 478 -24.44 -18.37 6.23
CA SER A 478 -25.68 -17.78 6.78
C SER A 478 -26.87 -18.75 6.76
N LYS A 479 -26.98 -19.55 5.69
CA LYS A 479 -28.06 -20.54 5.53
C LYS A 479 -28.00 -21.61 6.61
N ALA A 480 -26.82 -22.14 6.90
CA ALA A 480 -26.62 -23.14 7.96
C ALA A 480 -26.97 -22.56 9.33
N LEU A 481 -26.60 -21.30 9.60
CA LEU A 481 -26.97 -20.64 10.85
C LEU A 481 -28.48 -20.41 10.98
N GLU A 482 -29.17 -20.03 9.90
CA GLU A 482 -30.62 -19.87 9.86
C GLU A 482 -31.37 -21.22 9.98
N GLU A 483 -30.80 -22.31 9.46
CA GLU A 483 -31.30 -23.68 9.65
C GLU A 483 -31.12 -24.14 11.10
N ALA A 484 -29.92 -23.97 11.65
CA ALA A 484 -29.61 -24.25 13.04
C ALA A 484 -30.52 -23.48 14.02
N ALA A 485 -30.80 -22.20 13.75
CA ALA A 485 -31.70 -21.38 14.55
C ALA A 485 -33.15 -21.92 14.58
N ARG A 486 -33.61 -22.49 13.45
CA ARG A 486 -34.93 -23.14 13.37
C ARG A 486 -34.95 -24.47 14.11
N GLU A 487 -33.85 -25.22 14.10
CA GLU A 487 -33.75 -26.50 14.79
C GLU A 487 -33.79 -26.31 16.32
N VAL A 488 -32.94 -25.44 16.87
CA VAL A 488 -32.89 -25.19 18.32
C VAL A 488 -34.17 -24.53 18.86
N CYS A 489 -34.94 -23.87 17.98
CA CYS A 489 -36.26 -23.35 18.33
C CYS A 489 -37.25 -24.44 18.75
N GLN A 490 -37.16 -25.64 18.16
CA GLN A 490 -38.00 -26.79 18.54
C GLN A 490 -37.68 -27.29 19.95
N GLU A 491 -36.51 -26.93 20.47
CA GLU A 491 -36.01 -27.30 21.80
C GLU A 491 -36.21 -26.19 22.84
N GLY A 492 -36.97 -25.17 22.47
CA GLY A 492 -37.32 -24.06 23.35
C GLY A 492 -36.42 -22.83 23.25
N GLN A 493 -35.42 -22.83 22.36
CA GLN A 493 -34.47 -21.71 22.16
C GLN A 493 -34.88 -20.84 20.97
N ASP A 494 -35.64 -19.76 21.18
CA ASP A 494 -36.13 -18.91 20.09
C ASP A 494 -35.10 -17.84 19.69
N TYR A 495 -34.44 -18.07 18.55
CA TYR A 495 -33.58 -17.09 17.89
C TYR A 495 -34.32 -16.41 16.74
N ARG A 496 -35.04 -15.33 17.05
CA ARG A 496 -35.81 -14.59 16.05
C ARG A 496 -34.91 -13.66 15.25
N LEU A 497 -34.76 -13.92 13.94
CA LEU A 497 -34.04 -13.04 13.02
C LEU A 497 -34.72 -11.66 12.96
N LEU A 498 -34.00 -10.61 13.35
CA LEU A 498 -34.43 -9.22 13.25
C LEU A 498 -33.98 -8.60 11.94
N GLN A 499 -32.76 -8.92 11.51
CA GLN A 499 -32.15 -8.29 10.34
C GLN A 499 -31.02 -9.14 9.76
N LYS A 500 -30.81 -9.00 8.44
CA LYS A 500 -29.77 -9.69 7.69
C LYS A 500 -29.11 -8.75 6.68
N TYR A 501 -27.80 -8.55 6.80
CA TYR A 501 -27.02 -7.69 5.92
C TYR A 501 -25.98 -8.49 5.14
N LEU A 502 -26.00 -8.35 3.80
CA LEU A 502 -24.92 -8.87 2.98
C LEU A 502 -23.68 -7.98 3.13
N MET A 503 -22.56 -8.57 3.52
CA MET A 503 -21.30 -7.84 3.80
C MET A 503 -20.28 -8.03 2.69
N ASN A 504 -20.27 -9.18 2.01
CA ASN A 504 -19.38 -9.46 0.90
C ASN A 504 -19.98 -10.51 -0.04
N GLU A 505 -20.42 -10.07 -1.23
CA GLU A 505 -20.96 -10.96 -2.28
C GLU A 505 -20.01 -12.11 -2.66
N ARG A 506 -18.71 -11.82 -2.84
CA ARG A 506 -17.73 -12.79 -3.32
C ARG A 506 -17.47 -13.90 -2.30
N LEU A 507 -17.43 -13.53 -1.02
CA LEU A 507 -17.15 -14.47 0.08
C LEU A 507 -18.41 -15.04 0.71
N GLY A 508 -19.60 -14.60 0.29
CA GLY A 508 -20.87 -14.94 0.94
C GLY A 508 -20.99 -14.44 2.38
N THR A 509 -20.15 -13.50 2.81
CA THR A 509 -20.13 -13.02 4.20
C THR A 509 -21.38 -12.20 4.49
N THR A 510 -22.08 -12.56 5.54
CA THR A 510 -23.36 -12.00 5.97
C THR A 510 -23.30 -11.70 7.47
N GLU A 511 -23.90 -10.59 7.88
CA GLU A 511 -24.20 -10.28 9.27
C GLU A 511 -25.68 -10.60 9.54
N LEU A 512 -25.96 -11.33 10.61
CA LEU A 512 -27.30 -11.66 11.06
C LEU A 512 -27.48 -11.14 12.49
N ILE A 513 -28.61 -10.49 12.73
CA ILE A 513 -28.99 -9.98 14.04
C ILE A 513 -30.22 -10.74 14.51
N PHE A 514 -30.10 -11.46 15.61
CA PHE A 514 -31.20 -12.18 16.25
C PHE A 514 -31.58 -11.54 17.58
N ARG A 515 -32.84 -11.72 17.97
CA ARG A 515 -33.29 -11.61 19.35
C ARG A 515 -33.48 -13.00 19.92
N TYR A 516 -32.84 -13.27 21.05
CA TYR A 516 -32.99 -14.53 21.76
C TYR A 516 -34.11 -14.43 22.82
N ARG A 517 -34.91 -15.49 22.92
CA ARG A 517 -35.90 -15.71 23.98
C ARG A 517 -35.92 -17.17 24.38
N ARG A 518 -36.05 -17.42 25.69
CA ARG A 518 -36.32 -18.77 26.17
C ARG A 518 -37.83 -18.98 26.17
N THR A 519 -38.31 -19.85 25.29
CA THR A 519 -39.73 -20.20 25.32
C THR A 519 -39.97 -21.13 26.52
N CYS A 520 -40.79 -20.69 27.46
CA CYS A 520 -41.28 -21.58 28.50
C CYS A 520 -42.07 -22.69 27.81
N GLN A 521 -41.64 -23.95 27.94
CA GLN A 521 -42.52 -25.07 27.67
C GLN A 521 -43.75 -24.88 28.57
N LYS A 522 -44.92 -24.66 27.96
CA LYS A 522 -46.18 -24.83 28.67
C LYS A 522 -46.21 -26.31 29.08
N GLY A 523 -46.03 -26.55 30.37
CA GLY A 523 -46.26 -27.87 30.97
C GLY A 523 -47.70 -28.32 30.81
#